data_AF-A0AAD4PUL7-F1
#
_entry.id   AF-A0AAD4PUL7-F1
#
_cell.length_a   1.000
_cell.length_b   1.000
_cell.length_c   1.000
_cell.angle_alpha   90.00
_cell.angle_beta   90.00
_cell.angle_gamma   90.00
#
_symmetry.space_group_name_H-M   'P 1'
#
loop_
_entity.id
_entity.type
_entity.pdbx_description
1 polymer ?
#
loop_
_entity_poly.entity_id
_entity_poly.type
_entity_poly.pdbx_seq_one_letter_code
_entity_poly.pdbx_strand_id
1 'polypeptide(L)'
;MYAALRQSGNSTEERLPLSENDEFHDELHTKESTSDDGYYNEKPVKSRFRLKALLFHLGLITIYSIAFIGAIYSSSHSKSDNGVQHLIESPLHEAIEMERKMVHASFASKNPFKGPPSDELDHAWHQLFINSNVRVTEEDLAKINRTSVPITDERGGYYAIPDVYHQLHCLKFLRQVIYKDYYSIEKPTTPIHIDHCIDNLRQNLMCKGDVSLVTFSWVPNDRAPKPNFEVEHECVNWQRLDNWAKEHRFDIFDERTLVHPELGPSFPEAEYKSTGRVPGHPDFRPNHYDHDSDHINHNDS
;
A
#
# COMPACT_ATOMS: atom_id res chain seq x y z
N MET A 1 21.12 -3.99 20.75
CA MET A 1 21.05 -3.68 19.30
C MET A 1 21.51 -2.24 19.16
N TYR A 2 22.77 -1.88 18.97
CA TYR A 2 23.87 -2.48 18.22
C TYR A 2 25.20 -2.19 18.92
N ALA A 3 26.14 -3.14 18.83
CA ALA A 3 27.56 -2.88 19.00
C ALA A 3 28.25 -3.39 17.73
N ALA A 4 28.69 -2.48 16.85
CA ALA A 4 29.69 -2.80 15.84
C ALA A 4 30.40 -1.52 15.36
N LEU A 5 31.69 -1.48 15.69
CA LEU A 5 32.81 -1.08 14.84
C LEU A 5 32.93 0.40 14.41
N ARG A 6 33.80 1.09 15.16
CA ARG A 6 34.40 2.37 14.82
C ARG A 6 35.78 2.11 14.20
N GLN A 7 35.96 2.37 12.90
CA GLN A 7 37.28 2.62 12.31
C GLN A 7 37.23 3.76 11.29
N SER A 8 38.07 4.77 11.60
CA SER A 8 38.76 5.77 10.77
C SER A 8 38.08 6.41 9.56
N GLY A 9 38.07 7.74 9.58
CA GLY A 9 37.97 8.58 8.38
C GLY A 9 37.91 10.05 8.78
N ASN A 10 39.06 10.66 9.02
CA ASN A 10 39.18 12.09 9.33
C ASN A 10 39.28 12.84 7.99
N SER A 11 38.23 13.54 7.59
CA SER A 11 38.28 14.48 6.46
C SER A 11 37.66 15.80 6.88
N THR A 12 38.54 16.79 6.96
CA THR A 12 38.28 18.22 7.10
C THR A 12 37.48 18.74 5.91
N GLU A 13 36.41 19.48 6.18
CA GLU A 13 35.72 20.27 5.16
C GLU A 13 35.58 21.72 5.64
N GLU A 14 36.04 22.60 4.76
CA GLU A 14 36.35 24.01 4.92
C GLU A 14 35.09 24.86 4.70
N ARG A 15 34.84 25.84 5.58
CA ARG A 15 33.62 26.66 5.58
C ARG A 15 33.94 28.04 5.00
N LEU A 16 33.36 28.38 3.85
CA LEU A 16 33.43 29.73 3.24
C LEU A 16 32.31 30.65 3.77
N PRO A 17 32.57 31.95 4.04
CA PRO A 17 31.57 32.89 4.53
C PRO A 17 30.90 33.67 3.39
N LEU A 18 29.60 33.98 3.54
CA LEU A 18 28.85 34.91 2.69
C LEU A 18 28.84 36.30 3.33
N SER A 19 29.12 37.30 2.51
CA SER A 19 29.11 38.74 2.81
C SER A 19 27.70 39.30 2.61
N GLU A 20 27.23 40.09 3.56
CA GLU A 20 26.11 41.02 3.43
C GLU A 20 26.67 42.45 3.37
N ASN A 21 26.17 43.23 2.42
CA ASN A 21 26.03 44.68 2.45
C ASN A 21 25.15 45.06 1.25
N ASP A 22 24.07 45.78 1.47
CA ASP A 22 23.96 47.15 0.96
C ASP A 22 22.68 47.81 1.45
N GLU A 23 22.87 49.01 1.97
CA GLU A 23 21.91 49.89 2.58
C GLU A 23 21.62 51.04 1.60
N PHE A 24 20.41 51.59 1.69
CA PHE A 24 20.09 53.01 1.48
C PHE A 24 19.79 53.51 0.05
N HIS A 25 18.59 54.09 -0.15
CA HIS A 25 18.40 55.53 -0.30
C HIS A 25 16.90 55.86 -0.51
N ASP A 26 16.37 56.71 0.36
CA ASP A 26 15.08 57.39 0.25
C ASP A 26 15.37 58.88 -0.02
N GLU A 27 14.73 59.48 -1.03
CA GLU A 27 14.77 60.92 -1.28
C GLU A 27 13.38 61.42 -1.71
N LEU A 28 12.77 62.17 -0.79
CA LEU A 28 11.60 63.00 -0.97
C LEU A 28 12.08 64.44 -1.09
N HIS A 29 11.67 65.18 -2.13
CA HIS A 29 11.60 66.64 -2.05
C HIS A 29 10.75 67.28 -3.17
N THR A 30 9.65 67.94 -2.76
CA THR A 30 9.18 69.32 -3.09
C THR A 30 9.02 69.74 -4.58
N LYS A 31 8.08 70.60 -5.01
CA LYS A 31 7.45 71.78 -4.39
C LYS A 31 6.37 72.37 -5.33
N GLU A 32 5.44 73.14 -4.74
CA GLU A 32 4.78 74.38 -5.23
C GLU A 32 4.02 74.44 -6.58
N SER A 33 2.77 74.92 -6.55
CA SER A 33 2.40 76.25 -7.10
C SER A 33 0.92 76.63 -6.90
N THR A 34 0.73 77.79 -6.25
CA THR A 34 -0.20 78.91 -6.57
C THR A 34 -1.70 78.69 -6.81
N SER A 35 -2.48 79.44 -6.03
CA SER A 35 -3.87 79.86 -6.24
C SER A 35 -4.01 80.90 -7.36
N ASP A 36 -5.01 80.76 -8.22
CA ASP A 36 -5.65 81.89 -8.92
C ASP A 36 -7.13 81.60 -9.22
N ASP A 37 -7.96 82.63 -9.07
CA ASP A 37 -9.42 82.60 -9.14
C ASP A 37 -9.92 82.50 -10.59
N GLY A 38 -10.99 81.72 -10.80
CA GLY A 38 -11.61 81.60 -12.12
C GLY A 38 -13.00 80.97 -12.09
N TYR A 39 -14.01 81.81 -11.91
CA TYR A 39 -15.43 81.45 -12.00
C TYR A 39 -15.78 81.06 -13.45
N TYR A 40 -15.82 79.76 -13.76
CA TYR A 40 -16.37 79.24 -15.00
C TYR A 40 -17.56 78.32 -14.72
N ASN A 41 -18.73 78.73 -15.22
CA ASN A 41 -19.94 77.94 -15.31
C ASN A 41 -19.68 76.66 -16.14
N GLU A 42 -19.44 75.52 -15.48
CA GLU A 42 -19.57 74.23 -16.14
C GLU A 42 -21.04 73.81 -16.22
N LYS A 43 -21.58 73.87 -17.43
CA LYS A 43 -22.83 73.18 -17.79
C LYS A 43 -22.62 71.67 -17.58
N PRO A 44 -23.58 70.91 -17.04
CA PRO A 44 -23.43 69.48 -16.85
C PRO A 44 -23.49 68.76 -18.20
N VAL A 45 -22.34 68.58 -18.83
CA VAL A 45 -22.18 67.62 -19.92
C VAL A 45 -21.58 66.36 -19.32
N LYS A 46 -22.18 65.19 -19.65
CA LYS A 46 -21.67 63.81 -19.49
C LYS A 46 -22.38 62.91 -18.45
N SER A 47 -23.68 62.65 -18.67
CA SER A 47 -24.35 61.44 -18.17
C SER A 47 -24.10 60.22 -19.09
N ARG A 48 -24.04 60.42 -20.41
CA ARG A 48 -23.88 59.33 -21.40
C ARG A 48 -22.48 58.70 -21.44
N PHE A 49 -21.43 59.44 -21.09
CA PHE A 49 -20.05 58.93 -21.11
C PHE A 49 -19.76 58.01 -19.91
N ARG A 50 -20.35 58.31 -18.74
CA ARG A 50 -20.27 57.47 -17.53
C ARG A 50 -21.04 56.15 -17.70
N LEU A 51 -22.20 56.18 -18.36
CA LEU A 51 -22.96 54.96 -18.65
C LEU A 51 -22.23 54.03 -19.62
N LYS A 52 -21.59 54.57 -20.67
CA LYS A 52 -20.77 53.79 -21.60
C LYS A 52 -19.55 53.16 -20.93
N ALA A 53 -18.86 53.91 -20.06
CA ALA A 53 -17.75 53.37 -19.27
C ALA A 53 -18.22 52.27 -18.30
N LEU A 54 -19.37 52.45 -17.65
CA LEU A 54 -19.96 51.46 -16.74
C LEU A 54 -20.35 50.18 -17.49
N LEU A 55 -20.98 50.30 -18.66
CA LEU A 55 -21.30 49.14 -19.52
C LEU A 55 -20.03 48.43 -20.03
N PHE A 56 -18.96 49.17 -20.35
CA PHE A 56 -17.67 48.60 -20.74
C PHE A 56 -17.04 47.81 -19.59
N HIS A 57 -16.99 48.38 -18.38
CA HIS A 57 -16.47 47.68 -17.20
C HIS A 57 -17.33 46.47 -16.81
N LEU A 58 -18.65 46.57 -16.94
CA LEU A 58 -19.55 45.45 -16.68
C LEU A 58 -19.36 44.32 -17.69
N GLY A 59 -19.09 44.65 -18.96
CA GLY A 59 -18.67 43.68 -19.99
C GLY A 59 -17.30 43.03 -19.70
N LEU A 60 -16.32 43.80 -19.19
CA LEU A 60 -15.05 43.22 -18.77
C LEU A 60 -15.24 42.27 -17.58
N ILE A 61 -16.03 42.67 -16.58
CA ILE A 61 -16.31 41.84 -15.39
C ILE A 61 -16.99 40.53 -15.79
N THR A 62 -17.96 40.56 -16.72
CA THR A 62 -18.60 39.33 -17.19
C THR A 62 -17.62 38.43 -17.94
N ILE A 63 -16.77 38.99 -18.80
CA ILE A 63 -15.73 38.23 -19.51
C ILE A 63 -14.75 37.59 -18.51
N TYR A 64 -14.24 38.35 -17.54
CA TYR A 64 -13.33 37.82 -16.52
C TYR A 64 -14.01 36.78 -15.62
N SER A 65 -15.28 36.97 -15.29
CA SER A 65 -16.04 36.00 -14.49
C SER A 65 -16.28 34.70 -15.25
N ILE A 66 -16.60 34.76 -16.54
CA ILE A 66 -16.77 33.58 -17.40
C ILE A 66 -15.42 32.85 -17.56
N ALA A 67 -14.32 33.58 -17.78
CA ALA A 67 -12.99 33.00 -17.87
C ALA A 67 -12.56 32.34 -16.54
N PHE A 68 -12.84 32.98 -15.41
CA PHE A 68 -12.55 32.43 -14.07
C PHE A 68 -13.38 31.18 -13.77
N ILE A 69 -14.69 31.20 -14.05
CA ILE A 69 -15.56 30.02 -13.90
C ILE A 69 -15.11 28.90 -14.84
N GLY A 70 -14.74 29.21 -16.08
CA GLY A 70 -14.19 28.25 -17.04
C GLY A 70 -12.87 27.65 -16.57
N ALA A 71 -11.98 28.45 -15.98
CA ALA A 71 -10.72 27.99 -15.39
C ALA A 71 -10.96 27.09 -14.16
N ILE A 72 -11.92 27.43 -13.30
CA ILE A 72 -12.32 26.60 -12.15
C ILE A 72 -12.94 25.29 -12.63
N TYR A 73 -13.83 25.31 -13.63
CA TYR A 73 -14.45 24.10 -14.19
C TYR A 73 -13.41 23.22 -14.89
N SER A 74 -12.51 23.81 -15.68
CA SER A 74 -11.42 23.09 -16.35
C SER A 74 -10.41 22.52 -15.34
N SER A 75 -10.04 23.28 -14.30
CA SER A 75 -9.16 22.80 -13.23
C SER A 75 -9.83 21.73 -12.35
N SER A 76 -11.14 21.80 -12.17
CA SER A 76 -11.94 20.81 -11.44
C SER A 76 -12.11 19.52 -12.26
N HIS A 77 -12.38 19.61 -13.57
CA HIS A 77 -12.43 18.46 -14.47
C HIS A 77 -11.05 17.83 -14.71
N SER A 78 -9.99 18.64 -14.79
CA SER A 78 -8.61 18.15 -14.94
C SER A 78 -8.08 17.48 -13.68
N LYS A 79 -8.76 17.61 -12.52
CA LYS A 79 -8.41 16.90 -11.28
C LYS A 79 -9.06 15.51 -11.17
N SER A 80 -9.82 15.07 -12.17
CA SER A 80 -10.65 13.86 -12.07
C SER A 80 -10.06 12.60 -12.72
N ASP A 81 -8.80 12.57 -13.10
CA ASP A 81 -8.17 11.32 -13.55
C ASP A 81 -6.71 11.20 -13.07
N ASN A 82 -6.53 11.29 -11.75
CA ASN A 82 -5.34 10.74 -11.09
C ASN A 82 -5.63 9.27 -10.70
N GLY A 83 -6.07 8.45 -11.67
CA GLY A 83 -6.11 7.01 -11.47
C GLY A 83 -4.73 6.52 -11.04
N VAL A 84 -4.68 5.57 -10.10
CA VAL A 84 -3.42 4.92 -9.71
C VAL A 84 -2.80 4.36 -10.99
N GLN A 85 -1.68 4.94 -11.44
CA GLN A 85 -0.99 4.44 -12.62
C GLN A 85 -0.30 3.13 -12.24
N HIS A 86 -0.90 2.01 -12.64
CA HIS A 86 -0.30 0.69 -12.46
C HIS A 86 0.90 0.54 -13.39
N LEU A 87 2.06 0.21 -12.83
CA LEU A 87 3.33 0.06 -13.56
C LEU A 87 3.63 -1.38 -13.98
N ILE A 88 2.77 -2.32 -13.58
CA ILE A 88 2.83 -3.73 -13.96
C ILE A 88 1.46 -4.14 -14.48
N GLU A 89 1.39 -5.33 -15.08
CA GLU A 89 0.12 -5.99 -15.39
C GLU A 89 -0.24 -6.96 -14.26
N SER A 90 -1.51 -6.96 -13.85
CA SER A 90 -2.04 -7.86 -12.83
C SER A 90 -3.56 -7.89 -12.88
N PRO A 91 -4.20 -9.06 -12.84
CA PRO A 91 -5.65 -9.13 -12.74
C PRO A 91 -6.18 -8.54 -11.41
N LEU A 92 -5.33 -8.40 -10.38
CA LEU A 92 -5.73 -7.80 -9.11
C LEU A 92 -6.00 -6.29 -9.19
N HIS A 93 -5.59 -5.59 -10.25
CA HIS A 93 -5.72 -4.12 -10.27
C HIS A 93 -7.16 -3.62 -10.11
N GLU A 94 -8.15 -4.39 -10.57
CA GLU A 94 -9.57 -4.05 -10.38
C GLU A 94 -10.02 -4.04 -8.90
N ALA A 95 -9.30 -4.76 -8.04
CA ALA A 95 -9.58 -4.90 -6.63
C ALA A 95 -8.73 -3.99 -5.73
N ILE A 96 -7.69 -3.36 -6.28
CA ILE A 96 -6.81 -2.48 -5.51
C ILE A 96 -7.47 -1.12 -5.31
N GLU A 97 -7.70 -0.80 -4.05
CA GLU A 97 -8.06 0.54 -3.58
C GLU A 97 -7.08 0.96 -2.50
N MET A 98 -6.53 2.16 -2.63
CA MET A 98 -5.64 2.72 -1.61
C MET A 98 -6.46 3.44 -0.54
N GLU A 99 -6.12 3.22 0.72
CA GLU A 99 -6.72 3.85 1.89
C GLU A 99 -5.65 4.43 2.81
N ARG A 100 -5.96 5.54 3.49
CA ARG A 100 -5.14 5.99 4.63
C ARG A 100 -5.53 5.20 5.86
N LYS A 101 -4.54 4.62 6.54
CA LYS A 101 -4.78 3.79 7.72
C LYS A 101 -3.74 4.05 8.79
N MET A 102 -4.22 4.23 10.02
CA MET A 102 -3.36 4.25 11.20
C MET A 102 -2.91 2.81 11.51
N VAL A 103 -1.60 2.56 11.48
CA VAL A 103 -1.05 1.27 11.90
C VAL A 103 -0.67 1.37 13.38
N HIS A 104 -1.28 0.52 14.21
CA HIS A 104 -1.04 0.50 15.65
C HIS A 104 0.04 -0.53 16.03
N ALA A 105 1.30 -0.23 15.71
CA ALA A 105 2.44 -1.15 15.86
C ALA A 105 3.17 -1.05 17.22
N SER A 106 2.55 -0.46 18.24
CA SER A 106 3.12 -0.39 19.59
C SER A 106 3.49 -1.77 20.15
N PHE A 107 4.60 -1.89 20.86
CA PHE A 107 5.01 -3.15 21.50
C PHE A 107 3.96 -3.71 22.47
N ALA A 108 3.18 -2.84 23.12
CA ALA A 108 2.12 -3.25 24.04
C ALA A 108 0.78 -3.55 23.35
N SER A 109 0.63 -3.26 22.05
CA SER A 109 -0.63 -3.51 21.34
C SER A 109 -0.96 -5.00 21.34
N LYS A 110 -2.23 -5.32 21.58
CA LYS A 110 -2.79 -6.67 21.50
C LYS A 110 -3.59 -6.78 20.20
N ASN A 111 -3.41 -7.86 19.47
CA ASN A 111 -4.19 -8.18 18.29
C ASN A 111 -4.21 -9.70 18.06
N PRO A 112 -5.13 -10.23 17.24
CA PRO A 112 -5.26 -11.67 17.01
C PRO A 112 -4.03 -12.35 16.38
N PHE A 113 -3.09 -11.60 15.82
CA PHE A 113 -1.93 -12.12 15.09
C PHE A 113 -0.62 -12.09 15.90
N LYS A 114 -0.66 -11.67 17.16
CA LYS A 114 0.52 -11.41 18.00
C LYS A 114 0.42 -12.10 19.36
N GLY A 115 1.46 -12.86 19.72
CA GLY A 115 1.58 -13.49 21.02
C GLY A 115 2.43 -14.77 21.00
N PRO A 116 2.52 -15.48 22.13
CA PRO A 116 2.93 -16.87 22.14
C PRO A 116 1.93 -17.74 21.35
N PRO A 117 2.33 -18.95 20.89
CA PRO A 117 1.44 -19.87 20.19
C PRO A 117 0.16 -20.17 21.00
N SER A 118 -0.98 -20.17 20.31
CA SER A 118 -2.30 -20.57 20.82
C SER A 118 -3.21 -20.96 19.66
N ASP A 119 -4.27 -21.70 19.94
CA ASP A 119 -5.25 -22.13 18.93
C ASP A 119 -5.92 -20.92 18.26
N GLU A 120 -6.23 -19.87 19.02
CA GLU A 120 -6.84 -18.65 18.48
C GLU A 120 -5.89 -17.90 17.55
N LEU A 121 -4.60 -17.84 17.90
CA LEU A 121 -3.56 -17.23 17.08
C LEU A 121 -3.41 -18.01 15.76
N ASP A 122 -3.34 -19.34 15.84
CA ASP A 122 -3.19 -20.18 14.66
C ASP A 122 -4.43 -20.17 13.78
N HIS A 123 -5.63 -20.08 14.36
CA HIS A 123 -6.88 -19.85 13.63
C HIS A 123 -6.87 -18.51 12.89
N ALA A 124 -6.50 -17.42 13.57
CA ALA A 124 -6.43 -16.10 12.94
C ALA A 124 -5.46 -16.10 11.75
N TRP A 125 -4.27 -16.68 11.93
CA TRP A 125 -3.31 -16.86 10.84
C TRP A 125 -3.83 -17.79 9.76
N HIS A 126 -4.60 -18.84 10.06
CA HIS A 126 -5.21 -19.72 9.05
C HIS A 126 -6.23 -18.97 8.19
N GLN A 127 -7.16 -18.26 8.82
CA GLN A 127 -8.20 -17.47 8.14
C GLN A 127 -7.59 -16.41 7.21
N LEU A 128 -6.43 -15.85 7.56
CA LEU A 128 -5.73 -14.87 6.72
C LEU A 128 -5.31 -15.42 5.34
N PHE A 129 -5.18 -16.74 5.15
CA PHE A 129 -4.75 -17.35 3.87
C PHE A 129 -5.82 -18.18 3.18
N ILE A 130 -7.05 -18.25 3.70
CA ILE A 130 -8.06 -19.17 3.15
C ILE A 130 -8.38 -18.89 1.67
N ASN A 131 -8.10 -17.67 1.21
CA ASN A 131 -8.30 -17.24 -0.18
C ASN A 131 -7.00 -17.12 -0.99
N SER A 132 -5.88 -17.63 -0.49
CA SER A 132 -4.55 -17.42 -1.11
C SER A 132 -4.34 -18.12 -2.46
N ASN A 133 -5.00 -19.26 -2.67
CA ASN A 133 -4.90 -20.02 -3.92
C ASN A 133 -5.96 -19.55 -4.92
N VAL A 134 -5.53 -18.90 -5.99
CA VAL A 134 -6.43 -18.29 -6.97
C VAL A 134 -6.28 -18.92 -8.34
N ARG A 135 -7.36 -18.86 -9.11
CA ARG A 135 -7.42 -19.19 -10.53
C ARG A 135 -7.22 -17.91 -11.34
N VAL A 136 -6.33 -17.98 -12.32
CA VAL A 136 -6.14 -16.93 -13.33
C VAL A 136 -6.37 -17.49 -14.73
N THR A 137 -6.68 -16.61 -15.67
CA THR A 137 -6.90 -16.98 -17.06
C THR A 137 -5.59 -17.10 -17.84
N GLU A 138 -5.64 -17.69 -19.03
CA GLU A 138 -4.50 -17.67 -19.97
C GLU A 138 -4.14 -16.23 -20.37
N GLU A 139 -5.14 -15.36 -20.53
CA GLU A 139 -4.95 -13.96 -20.89
C GLU A 139 -4.17 -13.20 -19.81
N ASP A 140 -4.48 -13.44 -18.54
CA ASP A 140 -3.76 -12.83 -17.40
C ASP A 140 -2.28 -13.20 -17.42
N LEU A 141 -1.98 -14.46 -17.70
CA LEU A 141 -0.61 -14.96 -17.79
C LEU A 141 0.11 -14.43 -19.04
N ALA A 142 -0.59 -14.29 -20.16
CA ALA A 142 -0.05 -13.73 -21.39
C ALA A 142 0.37 -12.26 -21.20
N LYS A 143 -0.40 -11.46 -20.46
CA LYS A 143 -0.07 -10.04 -20.15
C LYS A 143 1.27 -9.88 -19.43
N ILE A 144 1.66 -10.87 -18.62
CA ILE A 144 2.94 -10.86 -17.90
C ILE A 144 4.00 -11.78 -18.51
N ASN A 145 3.73 -12.36 -19.69
CA ASN A 145 4.61 -13.31 -20.38
C ASN A 145 5.06 -14.48 -19.49
N ARG A 146 4.10 -15.12 -18.81
CA ARG A 146 4.33 -16.29 -17.94
C ARG A 146 3.38 -17.43 -18.29
N THR A 147 3.66 -18.60 -17.71
CA THR A 147 2.80 -19.77 -17.72
C THR A 147 2.66 -20.27 -16.28
N SER A 148 1.64 -21.09 -16.00
CA SER A 148 1.49 -21.75 -14.70
C SER A 148 0.86 -23.13 -14.85
N VAL A 149 0.68 -23.83 -13.74
CA VAL A 149 0.07 -25.15 -13.69
C VAL A 149 -1.41 -25.05 -14.07
N PRO A 150 -1.89 -25.81 -15.07
CA PRO A 150 -3.29 -25.81 -15.45
C PRO A 150 -4.14 -26.46 -14.37
N ILE A 151 -5.34 -25.91 -14.15
CA ILE A 151 -6.35 -26.48 -13.27
C ILE A 151 -7.26 -27.37 -14.12
N THR A 152 -7.41 -28.63 -13.73
CA THR A 152 -8.03 -29.68 -14.55
C THR A 152 -9.54 -29.86 -14.35
N ASP A 153 -10.19 -28.97 -13.59
CA ASP A 153 -11.65 -28.99 -13.44
C ASP A 153 -12.37 -28.38 -14.66
N GLU A 154 -13.71 -28.43 -14.66
CA GLU A 154 -14.54 -27.95 -15.78
C GLU A 154 -14.37 -26.47 -16.11
N ARG A 155 -13.90 -25.67 -15.15
CA ARG A 155 -13.73 -24.22 -15.29
C ARG A 155 -12.37 -23.85 -15.93
N GLY A 156 -11.39 -24.76 -15.97
CA GLY A 156 -10.08 -24.56 -16.61
C GLY A 156 -9.22 -23.39 -16.07
N GLY A 157 -8.26 -22.89 -16.83
CA GLY A 157 -7.36 -21.83 -16.35
C GLY A 157 -6.21 -22.35 -15.48
N TYR A 158 -5.60 -21.49 -14.68
CA TYR A 158 -4.27 -21.73 -14.13
C TYR A 158 -4.13 -21.35 -12.67
N TYR A 159 -3.35 -22.13 -11.93
CA TYR A 159 -3.06 -21.88 -10.53
C TYR A 159 -2.10 -20.69 -10.36
N ALA A 160 -2.44 -19.74 -9.51
CA ALA A 160 -1.54 -18.70 -9.04
C ALA A 160 -1.78 -18.40 -7.56
N ILE A 161 -0.86 -17.63 -6.98
CA ILE A 161 -1.01 -17.04 -5.65
C ILE A 161 -0.67 -15.54 -5.78
N PRO A 162 -1.52 -14.61 -5.33
CA PRO A 162 -1.11 -13.21 -5.23
C PRO A 162 0.09 -13.08 -4.30
N ASP A 163 1.16 -12.41 -4.74
CA ASP A 163 2.46 -12.42 -4.05
C ASP A 163 2.39 -11.94 -2.58
N VAL A 164 1.43 -11.07 -2.24
CA VAL A 164 1.22 -10.65 -0.84
C VAL A 164 0.89 -11.82 0.09
N TYR A 165 0.17 -12.85 -0.36
CA TYR A 165 -0.07 -14.06 0.43
C TYR A 165 1.20 -14.90 0.57
N HIS A 166 2.09 -14.90 -0.43
CA HIS A 166 3.39 -15.57 -0.31
C HIS A 166 4.31 -14.85 0.69
N GLN A 167 4.32 -13.51 0.70
CA GLN A 167 5.02 -12.71 1.71
C GLN A 167 4.47 -13.00 3.12
N LEU A 168 3.13 -13.01 3.26
CA LEU A 168 2.49 -13.35 4.53
C LEU A 168 2.80 -14.80 4.96
N HIS A 169 2.89 -15.75 4.02
CA HIS A 169 3.29 -17.14 4.29
C HIS A 169 4.71 -17.19 4.86
N CYS A 170 5.65 -16.48 4.24
CA CYS A 170 7.02 -16.34 4.74
C CYS A 170 7.05 -15.77 6.16
N LEU A 171 6.25 -14.74 6.43
CA LEU A 171 6.13 -14.16 7.78
C LEU A 171 5.53 -15.15 8.80
N LYS A 172 4.47 -15.88 8.41
CA LYS A 172 3.86 -16.93 9.23
C LYS A 172 4.89 -18.01 9.58
N PHE A 173 5.68 -18.43 8.60
CA PHE A 173 6.71 -19.43 8.76
C PHE A 173 7.82 -18.97 9.73
N LEU A 174 8.34 -17.75 9.57
CA LEU A 174 9.34 -17.19 10.49
C LEU A 174 8.81 -17.12 11.92
N ARG A 175 7.53 -16.75 12.12
CA ARG A 175 6.88 -16.82 13.45
C ARG A 175 6.92 -18.25 14.02
N GLN A 176 6.58 -19.26 13.22
CA GLN A 176 6.58 -20.64 13.69
C GLN A 176 8.00 -21.15 14.02
N VAL A 177 9.01 -20.71 13.26
CA VAL A 177 10.43 -21.02 13.55
C VAL A 177 10.88 -20.46 14.90
N ILE A 178 10.41 -19.26 15.28
CA ILE A 178 10.68 -18.70 16.62
C ILE A 178 10.17 -19.62 17.74
N TYR A 179 9.05 -20.32 17.49
CA TYR A 179 8.43 -21.27 18.43
C TYR A 179 8.53 -22.72 17.94
N LYS A 180 9.66 -23.09 17.31
CA LYS A 180 9.87 -24.41 16.68
C LYS A 180 9.53 -25.60 17.58
N ASP A 181 9.76 -25.49 18.89
CA ASP A 181 9.51 -26.57 19.85
C ASP A 181 8.01 -26.82 20.02
N TYR A 182 7.20 -25.75 20.01
CA TYR A 182 5.73 -25.84 20.05
C TYR A 182 5.19 -26.46 18.76
N TYR A 183 5.66 -25.95 17.61
CA TYR A 183 5.18 -26.40 16.30
C TYR A 183 5.79 -27.74 15.84
N SER A 184 6.65 -28.35 16.66
CA SER A 184 7.36 -29.59 16.33
C SER A 184 8.03 -29.52 14.95
N ILE A 185 8.65 -28.38 14.66
CA ILE A 185 9.44 -28.18 13.44
C ILE A 185 10.78 -28.88 13.68
N GLU A 186 10.95 -30.03 13.02
CA GLU A 186 12.15 -30.87 13.15
C GLU A 186 13.35 -30.17 12.50
N LYS A 187 14.30 -29.76 13.34
CA LYS A 187 15.35 -28.76 13.01
C LYS A 187 14.68 -27.42 12.63
N PRO A 188 15.38 -26.28 12.67
CA PRO A 188 14.91 -25.17 11.83
C PRO A 188 14.75 -25.79 10.44
N THR A 189 13.54 -25.71 9.88
CA THR A 189 13.30 -25.94 8.45
C THR A 189 14.51 -25.47 7.64
N THR A 190 14.84 -26.18 6.54
CA THR A 190 16.17 -26.06 5.91
C THR A 190 16.65 -24.61 5.94
N PRO A 191 17.85 -24.29 6.48
CA PRO A 191 18.28 -22.91 6.62
C PRO A 191 18.13 -22.08 5.33
N ILE A 192 18.23 -22.74 4.18
CA ILE A 192 17.94 -22.22 2.84
C ILE A 192 16.50 -21.66 2.72
N HIS A 193 15.49 -22.35 3.22
CA HIS A 193 14.10 -21.87 3.20
C HIS A 193 13.92 -20.65 4.12
N ILE A 194 14.53 -20.65 5.31
CA ILE A 194 14.51 -19.48 6.21
C ILE A 194 15.17 -18.27 5.53
N ASP A 195 16.35 -18.46 4.93
CA ASP A 195 17.07 -17.40 4.20
C ASP A 195 16.25 -16.90 3.00
N HIS A 196 15.59 -17.80 2.26
CA HIS A 196 14.66 -17.44 1.20
C HIS A 196 13.51 -16.55 1.70
N CYS A 197 12.85 -16.92 2.80
CA CYS A 197 11.76 -16.15 3.37
C CYS A 197 12.23 -14.75 3.82
N ILE A 198 13.39 -14.67 4.47
CA ILE A 198 13.97 -13.40 4.92
C ILE A 198 14.30 -12.51 3.72
N ASP A 199 14.96 -13.05 2.69
CA ASP A 199 15.35 -12.27 1.52
C ASP A 199 14.13 -11.86 0.67
N ASN A 200 13.13 -12.73 0.51
CA ASN A 200 11.87 -12.39 -0.16
C ASN A 200 11.16 -11.22 0.53
N LEU A 201 11.02 -11.26 1.86
CA LEU A 201 10.42 -10.18 2.63
C LEU A 201 11.25 -8.89 2.52
N ARG A 202 12.58 -8.98 2.63
CA ARG A 202 13.47 -7.81 2.45
C ARG A 202 13.29 -7.16 1.08
N GLN A 203 13.32 -7.94 0.00
CA GLN A 203 13.17 -7.42 -1.37
C GLN A 203 11.81 -6.75 -1.56
N ASN A 204 10.73 -7.36 -1.07
CA ASN A 204 9.38 -6.82 -1.20
C ASN A 204 9.15 -5.56 -0.37
N LEU A 205 9.66 -5.50 0.87
CA LEU A 205 9.61 -4.30 1.69
C LEU A 205 10.35 -3.13 1.02
N MET A 206 11.51 -3.38 0.40
CA MET A 206 12.24 -2.37 -0.36
C MET A 206 11.54 -1.98 -1.66
N CYS A 207 10.89 -2.93 -2.35
CA CYS A 207 10.16 -2.69 -3.59
C CYS A 207 8.94 -1.79 -3.38
N LYS A 208 8.21 -1.97 -2.28
CA LYS A 208 7.02 -1.16 -1.96
C LYS A 208 7.36 0.13 -1.22
N GLY A 209 8.46 0.16 -0.47
CA GLY A 209 9.08 1.36 0.08
C GLY A 209 8.09 2.30 0.77
N ASP A 210 7.65 1.98 1.98
CA ASP A 210 6.76 2.85 2.74
C ASP A 210 7.44 4.19 3.06
N VAL A 211 6.76 5.28 2.68
CA VAL A 211 7.27 6.65 2.81
C VAL A 211 6.84 7.34 4.10
N SER A 212 6.02 6.69 4.93
CA SER A 212 5.59 7.23 6.21
C SER A 212 6.74 7.36 7.20
N LEU A 213 6.75 8.47 7.95
CA LEU A 213 7.84 8.79 8.88
C LEU A 213 7.53 8.30 10.30
N VAL A 214 8.38 7.41 10.81
CA VAL A 214 8.41 7.07 12.24
C VAL A 214 9.04 8.23 13.00
N THR A 215 8.25 8.90 13.84
CA THR A 215 8.72 9.99 14.70
C THR A 215 9.28 9.45 16.01
N PHE A 216 9.96 10.30 16.77
CA PHE A 216 10.60 9.91 18.03
C PHE A 216 10.21 10.87 19.16
N SER A 217 10.16 10.36 20.40
CA SER A 217 9.81 11.13 21.59
C SER A 217 10.74 10.79 22.76
N TRP A 218 10.98 11.77 23.63
CA TRP A 218 11.76 11.59 24.86
C TRP A 218 10.89 10.99 25.96
N VAL A 219 11.44 10.05 26.75
CA VAL A 219 10.78 9.50 27.94
C VAL A 219 11.63 9.78 29.18
N PRO A 220 11.04 10.06 30.36
CA PRO A 220 11.76 10.62 31.52
C PRO A 220 12.96 9.80 32.05
N ASN A 221 13.03 8.50 31.76
CA ASN A 221 14.03 7.58 32.30
C ASN A 221 14.85 6.86 31.23
N ASP A 222 14.90 7.38 30.00
CA ASP A 222 15.74 6.82 28.94
C ASP A 222 16.50 7.92 28.22
N ARG A 223 17.80 7.69 28.01
CA ARG A 223 18.67 8.62 27.27
C ARG A 223 18.49 8.48 25.76
N ALA A 224 17.97 7.35 25.29
CA ALA A 224 17.64 7.15 23.89
C ALA A 224 16.18 7.56 23.62
N PRO A 225 15.91 8.35 22.57
CA PRO A 225 14.54 8.67 22.21
C PRO A 225 13.81 7.39 21.77
N LYS A 226 12.51 7.31 22.04
CA LYS A 226 11.68 6.16 21.69
C LYS A 226 10.89 6.43 20.41
N PRO A 227 10.83 5.47 19.49
CA PRO A 227 10.02 5.60 18.28
C PRO A 227 8.53 5.64 18.65
N ASN A 228 7.77 6.45 17.92
CA ASN A 228 6.32 6.42 17.90
C ASN A 228 5.86 5.50 16.77
N PHE A 229 5.23 4.39 17.13
CA PHE A 229 4.74 3.38 16.19
C PHE A 229 3.27 3.55 15.80
N GLU A 230 2.64 4.64 16.21
CA GLU A 230 1.32 5.04 15.71
C GLU A 230 1.55 6.01 14.55
N VAL A 231 1.57 5.43 13.35
CA VAL A 231 1.90 6.14 12.12
C VAL A 231 0.76 5.92 11.13
N GLU A 232 0.38 6.98 10.41
CA GLU A 232 -0.56 6.88 9.30
C GLU A 232 0.19 6.44 8.05
N HIS A 233 -0.35 5.47 7.34
CA HIS A 233 0.22 4.88 6.14
C HIS A 233 -0.75 4.98 4.97
N GLU A 234 -0.22 4.96 3.75
CA GLU A 234 -0.98 4.65 2.55
C GLU A 234 -0.99 3.13 2.37
N CYS A 235 -2.15 2.50 2.48
CA CYS A 235 -2.32 1.05 2.52
C CYS A 235 -3.25 0.58 1.39
N VAL A 236 -3.05 -0.64 0.92
CA VAL A 236 -4.10 -1.31 0.14
C VAL A 236 -5.25 -1.68 1.08
N ASN A 237 -6.49 -1.47 0.65
CA ASN A 237 -7.66 -1.98 1.34
C ASN A 237 -7.65 -3.51 1.29
N TRP A 238 -7.25 -4.12 2.42
CA TRP A 238 -7.09 -5.57 2.52
C TRP A 238 -8.38 -6.33 2.21
N GLN A 239 -9.53 -5.82 2.65
CA GLN A 239 -10.81 -6.51 2.47
C GLN A 239 -11.17 -6.63 0.98
N ARG A 240 -10.92 -5.57 0.19
CA ARG A 240 -11.18 -5.62 -1.26
C ARG A 240 -10.25 -6.61 -1.97
N LEU A 241 -8.97 -6.60 -1.62
CA LEU A 241 -8.01 -7.56 -2.16
C LEU A 241 -8.39 -9.00 -1.80
N ASP A 242 -8.73 -9.26 -0.54
CA ASP A 242 -9.09 -10.60 -0.06
C ASP A 242 -10.43 -11.09 -0.62
N ASN A 243 -11.40 -10.19 -0.83
CA ASN A 243 -12.66 -10.51 -1.50
C ASN A 243 -12.44 -10.92 -2.96
N TRP A 244 -11.59 -10.19 -3.69
CA TRP A 244 -11.21 -10.59 -5.05
C TRP A 244 -10.56 -11.97 -5.05
N ALA A 245 -9.62 -12.21 -4.14
CA ALA A 245 -8.97 -13.51 -4.02
C ALA A 245 -9.99 -14.62 -3.70
N LYS A 246 -10.98 -14.32 -2.85
CA LYS A 246 -12.09 -15.23 -2.52
C LYS A 246 -12.93 -15.60 -3.73
N GLU A 247 -13.24 -14.65 -4.61
CA GLU A 247 -14.03 -14.87 -5.83
C GLU A 247 -13.27 -15.74 -6.84
N HIS A 248 -11.94 -15.63 -6.86
CA HIS A 248 -11.06 -16.38 -7.76
C HIS A 248 -10.53 -17.68 -7.16
N ARG A 249 -10.87 -17.99 -5.91
CA ARG A 249 -10.29 -19.15 -5.22
C ARG A 249 -10.77 -20.47 -5.83
N PHE A 250 -9.93 -21.48 -5.68
CA PHE A 250 -10.30 -22.86 -5.96
C PHE A 250 -9.71 -23.78 -4.89
N ASP A 251 -10.28 -24.96 -4.72
CA ASP A 251 -9.80 -25.93 -3.75
C ASP A 251 -8.60 -26.69 -4.32
N ILE A 252 -7.44 -26.50 -3.70
CA ILE A 252 -6.21 -27.22 -4.07
C ILE A 252 -6.21 -28.65 -3.55
N PHE A 253 -7.05 -28.98 -2.57
CA PHE A 253 -7.14 -30.32 -1.97
C PHE A 253 -8.14 -31.23 -2.70
N ASP A 254 -8.94 -30.68 -3.61
CA ASP A 254 -9.70 -31.50 -4.56
C ASP A 254 -8.70 -32.23 -5.48
N GLU A 255 -8.66 -33.56 -5.37
CA GLU A 255 -7.74 -34.42 -6.12
C GLU A 255 -7.89 -34.29 -7.65
N ARG A 256 -8.96 -33.66 -8.14
CA ARG A 256 -9.25 -33.45 -9.56
C ARG A 256 -8.78 -32.10 -10.09
N THR A 257 -8.40 -31.14 -9.24
CA THR A 257 -8.06 -29.78 -9.69
C THR A 257 -6.58 -29.65 -10.05
N LEU A 258 -5.68 -30.24 -9.27
CA LEU A 258 -4.23 -30.19 -9.48
C LEU A 258 -3.64 -31.59 -9.67
N VAL A 259 -3.58 -32.04 -10.91
CA VAL A 259 -3.10 -33.38 -11.27
C VAL A 259 -1.73 -33.26 -11.97
N HIS A 260 -0.70 -33.82 -11.34
CA HIS A 260 0.61 -33.95 -11.95
C HIS A 260 0.54 -34.95 -13.13
N PRO A 261 1.08 -34.61 -14.33
CA PRO A 261 0.94 -35.46 -15.52
C PRO A 261 1.44 -36.90 -15.36
N GLU A 262 2.45 -37.10 -14.51
CA GLU A 262 3.08 -38.41 -14.27
C GLU A 262 2.74 -39.03 -12.91
N LEU A 263 2.40 -38.21 -11.91
CA LEU A 263 2.33 -38.63 -10.50
C LEU A 263 0.89 -38.65 -9.96
N GLY A 264 -0.08 -38.17 -10.73
CA GLY A 264 -1.48 -38.12 -10.30
C GLY A 264 -1.79 -36.91 -9.42
N PRO A 265 -2.82 -36.98 -8.55
CA PRO A 265 -3.23 -35.87 -7.70
C PRO A 265 -2.10 -35.28 -6.86
N SER A 266 -2.04 -33.95 -6.75
CA SER A 266 -0.99 -33.25 -6.00
C SER A 266 -1.15 -33.40 -4.49
N PHE A 267 -2.39 -33.57 -4.01
CA PHE A 267 -2.72 -33.72 -2.60
C PHE A 267 -3.66 -34.92 -2.37
N PRO A 268 -3.16 -36.17 -2.49
CA PRO A 268 -3.98 -37.36 -2.33
C PRO A 268 -4.46 -37.52 -0.88
N GLU A 269 -5.78 -37.47 -0.68
CA GLU A 269 -6.44 -37.37 0.61
C GLU A 269 -6.16 -38.54 1.52
N ALA A 270 -6.30 -39.76 0.99
CA ALA A 270 -6.04 -40.98 1.74
C ALA A 270 -4.58 -41.06 2.24
N GLU A 271 -3.62 -40.59 1.44
CA GLU A 271 -2.20 -40.64 1.78
C GLU A 271 -1.82 -39.56 2.79
N TYR A 272 -2.26 -38.31 2.61
CA TYR A 272 -1.93 -37.26 3.58
C TYR A 272 -2.67 -37.45 4.91
N LYS A 273 -3.92 -37.96 4.91
CA LYS A 273 -4.65 -38.27 6.16
C LYS A 273 -4.00 -39.42 6.92
N SER A 274 -3.44 -40.41 6.22
CA SER A 274 -2.79 -41.55 6.87
C SER A 274 -1.37 -41.26 7.36
N THR A 275 -0.62 -40.40 6.67
CA THR A 275 0.79 -40.11 7.00
C THR A 275 1.01 -38.78 7.74
N GLY A 276 0.00 -37.90 7.74
CA GLY A 276 0.12 -36.53 8.23
C GLY A 276 1.05 -35.65 7.37
N ARG A 277 1.43 -36.08 6.16
CA ARG A 277 2.39 -35.40 5.28
C ARG A 277 1.90 -35.42 3.84
N VAL A 278 2.19 -34.35 3.09
CA VAL A 278 1.94 -34.34 1.64
C VAL A 278 3.13 -34.99 0.92
N PRO A 279 2.89 -35.95 0.01
CA PRO A 279 3.97 -36.60 -0.75
C PRO A 279 4.81 -35.58 -1.53
N GLY A 280 6.14 -35.69 -1.43
CA GLY A 280 7.06 -34.76 -2.09
C GLY A 280 7.12 -33.35 -1.48
N HIS A 281 6.35 -33.07 -0.42
CA HIS A 281 6.30 -31.78 0.25
C HIS A 281 6.42 -31.94 1.78
N PRO A 282 7.63 -32.32 2.29
CA PRO A 282 7.82 -32.66 3.70
C PRO A 282 7.60 -31.47 4.65
N ASP A 283 7.77 -30.25 4.15
CA ASP A 283 7.56 -29.01 4.90
C ASP A 283 6.07 -28.60 4.93
N PHE A 284 5.24 -29.16 4.03
CA PHE A 284 3.82 -28.85 3.98
C PHE A 284 3.06 -29.77 4.94
N ARG A 285 2.60 -29.16 6.04
CA ARG A 285 1.62 -29.77 6.92
C ARG A 285 0.27 -29.15 6.60
N PRO A 286 -0.69 -29.90 6.02
CA PRO A 286 -2.07 -29.44 5.99
C PRO A 286 -2.45 -29.08 7.42
N ASN A 287 -2.93 -27.86 7.66
CA ASN A 287 -3.28 -27.47 9.02
C ASN A 287 -4.28 -28.51 9.55
N HIS A 288 -4.07 -29.00 10.78
CA HIS A 288 -5.02 -29.86 11.52
C HIS A 288 -6.30 -29.10 11.92
N TYR A 289 -6.77 -28.18 11.07
CA TYR A 289 -8.12 -27.66 11.17
C TYR A 289 -9.00 -28.61 10.37
N ASP A 290 -9.63 -29.54 11.09
CA ASP A 290 -10.65 -30.42 10.53
C ASP A 290 -11.66 -29.55 9.76
N HIS A 291 -11.74 -29.81 8.45
CA HIS A 291 -12.70 -29.15 7.56
C HIS A 291 -14.16 -29.57 7.85
N ASP A 292 -14.36 -30.48 8.81
CA ASP A 292 -15.65 -31.10 9.13
C ASP A 292 -16.65 -30.16 9.82
N SER A 293 -16.25 -28.95 10.26
CA SER A 293 -17.17 -28.02 10.93
C SER A 293 -17.84 -26.98 10.01
N ASP A 294 -17.39 -26.79 8.77
CA ASP A 294 -17.87 -25.69 7.90
C ASP A 294 -18.68 -26.13 6.67
N HIS A 295 -19.06 -27.41 6.58
CA HIS A 295 -20.16 -27.83 5.71
C HIS A 295 -21.51 -27.43 6.31
N ILE A 296 -21.73 -26.12 6.51
CA ILE A 296 -23.08 -25.58 6.58
C ILE A 296 -23.62 -25.67 5.15
N ASN A 297 -24.46 -26.67 4.94
CA ASN A 297 -25.32 -26.83 3.78
C ASN A 297 -26.06 -25.51 3.50
N HIS A 298 -25.58 -24.75 2.52
CA HIS A 298 -26.42 -23.81 1.80
C HIS A 298 -27.17 -24.58 0.71
N ASN A 299 -28.11 -25.41 1.14
CA ASN A 299 -29.27 -25.81 0.37
C ASN A 299 -30.44 -25.99 1.35
N ASP A 300 -31.58 -25.44 0.94
CA ASP A 300 -32.92 -25.49 1.55
C ASP A 300 -33.24 -24.43 2.62
N SER A 301 -33.71 -23.26 2.17
CA SER A 301 -35.01 -22.63 2.52
C SER A 301 -35.19 -21.29 1.80
#